data_AF-A0A367WX54-F1
#
_entry.id   AF-A0A367WX54-F1
#
_cell.length_a   1.000
_cell.length_b   1.000
_cell.length_c   1.000
_cell.angle_alpha   90.00
_cell.angle_beta   90.00
_cell.angle_gamma   90.00
#
_symmetry.space_group_name_H-M   'P 1'
#
loop_
_entity.id
_entity.type
_entity.pdbx_description
1 polymer ?
#
loop_
_entity_poly.entity_id
_entity_poly.type
_entity_poly.pdbx_seq_one_letter_code
_entity_poly.pdbx_strand_id
1 'polypeptide(L)' 'MTDAPKLPTETTPEGEQIVAPGVKPITVRDRLDWRARQPMAPKRNPNTEQKPCDLGLFDVEGRRQIDWIDEARKGKP' A
#
# COMPACT_ATOMS: atom_id res chain seq x y z
N MET A 1 41.37 -29.21 -1.26
CA MET A 1 40.33 -29.49 -0.26
C MET A 1 39.35 -28.35 -0.34
N THR A 2 38.17 -28.58 -0.90
CA THR A 2 37.12 -27.56 -1.06
C THR A 2 36.40 -27.43 0.27
N ASP A 3 36.53 -26.26 0.91
CA ASP A 3 35.77 -25.93 2.11
C ASP A 3 34.27 -26.07 1.80
N ALA A 4 33.59 -26.89 2.60
CA ALA A 4 32.14 -27.04 2.49
C ALA A 4 31.48 -25.69 2.83
N PRO A 5 30.48 -25.23 2.03
CA PRO A 5 29.82 -23.96 2.32
C PRO A 5 29.11 -24.06 3.67
N LYS A 6 29.46 -23.16 4.59
CA LYS A 6 28.82 -23.08 5.91
C LYS A 6 27.36 -22.64 5.73
N LEU A 7 26.44 -23.56 5.98
CA LEU A 7 25.01 -23.28 5.89
C LEU A 7 24.56 -22.42 7.10
N PRO A 8 23.68 -21.41 6.88
CA PRO A 8 23.14 -20.63 7.97
C PRO A 8 22.23 -21.49 8.85
N THR A 9 22.33 -21.30 10.17
CA THR A 9 21.49 -21.97 11.17
C THR A 9 20.60 -20.97 11.90
N GLU A 10 19.45 -21.44 12.41
CA GLU A 10 18.49 -20.65 13.18
C GLU A 10 18.00 -21.46 14.38
N THR A 11 17.80 -20.79 15.52
CA THR A 11 17.21 -21.41 16.71
C THR A 11 15.68 -21.39 16.61
N THR A 12 15.08 -22.56 16.73
CA THR A 12 13.62 -22.78 16.70
C THR A 12 13.17 -23.42 18.02
N PRO A 13 11.86 -23.48 18.33
CA PRO A 13 11.35 -24.22 19.49
C PRO A 13 11.79 -25.69 19.54
N GLU A 14 12.08 -26.30 18.38
CA GLU A 14 12.55 -27.66 18.23
C GLU A 14 14.09 -27.81 18.35
N GLY A 15 14.84 -26.71 18.45
CA GLY A 15 16.30 -26.67 18.55
C GLY A 15 16.99 -25.88 17.44
N GLU A 16 18.31 -26.04 17.27
CA GLU A 16 19.03 -25.47 16.14
C GLU A 16 18.69 -26.22 14.84
N GLN A 17 18.24 -25.48 13.84
CA GLN A 17 17.91 -25.99 12.52
C GLN A 17 18.77 -25.34 11.44
N ILE A 18 18.97 -26.05 10.33
CA ILE A 18 19.71 -25.56 9.16
C ILE A 18 18.73 -24.95 8.18
N VAL A 19 19.02 -23.75 7.68
CA VAL A 19 18.23 -23.13 6.62
C VAL A 19 18.45 -23.86 5.31
N ALA A 20 17.36 -24.15 4.59
CA ALA A 20 17.43 -24.81 3.29
C ALA A 20 18.36 -24.04 2.32
N PRO A 21 19.29 -24.72 1.61
CA PRO A 21 20.20 -24.06 0.68
C PRO A 21 19.46 -23.22 -0.37
N GLY A 22 19.91 -21.98 -0.58
CA GLY A 22 19.29 -21.06 -1.54
C GLY A 22 18.04 -20.34 -1.03
N VAL A 23 17.56 -20.65 0.17
CA VAL A 23 16.42 -19.97 0.80
C VAL A 23 16.93 -18.96 1.81
N LYS A 24 16.44 -17.71 1.73
CA LYS A 24 16.70 -16.66 2.72
C LYS A 24 15.40 -16.31 3.45
N PRO A 25 15.36 -16.31 4.80
CA PRO A 25 14.21 -15.84 5.55
C PRO A 25 13.89 -14.38 5.23
N ILE A 26 12.59 -14.06 5.08
CA ILE A 26 12.12 -12.69 4.88
C ILE A 26 12.04 -11.99 6.23
N THR A 27 12.91 -11.00 6.44
CA THR A 27 12.94 -10.22 7.68
C THR A 27 11.80 -9.21 7.75
N VAL A 28 11.53 -8.67 8.95
CA VAL A 28 10.55 -7.58 9.12
C VAL A 28 10.93 -6.36 8.25
N ARG A 29 12.22 -6.05 8.17
CA ARG A 29 12.73 -4.97 7.31
C ARG A 29 12.40 -5.22 5.84
N ASP A 30 12.63 -6.43 5.33
CA ASP A 30 12.31 -6.79 3.94
C ASP A 30 10.82 -6.61 3.64
N ARG A 31 9.94 -6.99 4.59
CA ARG A 31 8.48 -6.80 4.46
C ARG A 31 8.09 -5.33 4.42
N LEU A 32 8.70 -4.50 5.27
CA LEU A 32 8.43 -3.07 5.33
C LEU A 32 8.94 -2.35 4.07
N ASP A 33 10.15 -2.65 3.63
CA ASP A 33 10.75 -2.08 2.42
C ASP A 33 9.93 -2.44 1.18
N TRP A 34 9.43 -3.69 1.11
CA TRP A 34 8.50 -4.09 0.04
C TRP A 34 7.21 -3.28 0.07
N ARG A 35 6.56 -3.17 1.25
CA ARG A 35 5.29 -2.46 1.40
C ARG A 35 5.41 -0.97 1.11
N ALA A 36 6.52 -0.34 1.47
CA ALA A 36 6.77 1.08 1.21
C ALA A 36 6.89 1.42 -0.28
N ARG A 37 7.29 0.45 -1.12
CA ARG A 37 7.39 0.60 -2.57
C ARG A 37 6.09 0.31 -3.32
N GLN A 38 5.09 -0.26 -2.64
CA GLN A 38 3.79 -0.53 -3.26
C GLN A 38 2.97 0.76 -3.37
N PRO A 39 2.08 0.86 -4.38
CA PRO A 39 1.08 1.90 -4.43
C PRO A 39 0.26 1.94 -3.12
N MET A 40 -0.22 3.11 -2.74
CA MET A 40 -1.11 3.23 -1.58
C MET A 40 -2.41 2.44 -1.83
N ALA A 41 -2.64 1.42 -1.03
CA ALA A 41 -3.88 0.64 -1.09
C ALA A 41 -5.00 1.29 -0.24
N PRO A 42 -6.26 1.25 -0.71
CA PRO A 42 -7.41 1.71 0.06
C PRO A 42 -7.59 0.87 1.33
N LYS A 43 -7.83 1.53 2.47
CA LYS A 43 -7.87 0.88 3.80
C LYS A 43 -9.08 -0.03 4.03
N ARG A 44 -10.21 0.21 3.35
CA ARG A 44 -11.51 -0.39 3.69
C ARG A 44 -12.10 -1.28 2.60
N ASN A 45 -11.88 -0.96 1.33
CA ASN A 45 -12.32 -1.76 0.20
C ASN A 45 -11.18 -1.85 -0.83
N PRO A 46 -10.62 -3.05 -1.09
CA PRO A 46 -9.47 -3.24 -1.98
C PRO A 46 -9.78 -2.90 -3.44
N ASN A 47 -11.05 -2.90 -3.83
CA ASN A 47 -11.50 -2.58 -5.19
C ASN A 47 -11.91 -1.10 -5.35
N THR A 48 -11.73 -0.27 -4.32
CA THR A 48 -12.05 1.15 -4.42
C THR A 48 -10.95 1.88 -5.18
N GLU A 49 -11.37 2.56 -6.25
CA GLU A 49 -10.50 3.46 -7.00
C GLU A 49 -10.04 4.63 -6.12
N GLN A 50 -8.82 5.11 -6.38
CA GLN A 50 -8.32 6.31 -5.74
C GLN A 50 -9.22 7.49 -6.11
N LYS A 51 -9.78 8.18 -5.11
CA LYS A 51 -10.55 9.40 -5.37
C LYS A 51 -9.65 10.44 -6.04
N PRO A 52 -10.15 11.17 -7.05
CA PRO A 52 -9.41 12.26 -7.65
C PRO A 52 -9.03 13.30 -6.57
N CYS A 53 -7.85 13.90 -6.73
CA CYS A 53 -7.28 14.88 -5.78
C CYS A 53 -7.92 16.26 -5.90
N ASP A 54 -9.17 16.34 -6.37
CA ASP A 54 -9.87 17.60 -6.62
C ASP A 54 -10.60 18.11 -5.37
N LEU A 55 -10.47 17.41 -4.23
CA LEU A 55 -11.06 17.86 -2.97
C LEU A 55 -10.26 19.02 -2.38
N GLY A 56 -10.74 20.26 -2.57
CA GLY A 56 -10.13 21.46 -1.96
C GLY A 56 -10.36 22.77 -2.71
N LEU A 57 -9.38 23.69 -2.65
CA LEU A 57 -9.45 25.04 -3.23
C LEU A 57 -9.75 25.06 -4.75
N PHE A 58 -9.43 23.96 -5.43
CA PHE A 58 -9.62 23.74 -6.86
C PHE A 58 -10.63 22.61 -7.16
N ASP A 59 -11.63 22.43 -6.29
CA ASP A 59 -12.74 21.50 -6.54
C ASP A 59 -13.60 22.00 -7.70
N VAL A 60 -13.14 21.74 -8.92
CA VAL A 60 -13.82 22.13 -10.16
C VAL A 60 -15.21 21.50 -10.22
N GLU A 61 -15.36 20.27 -9.73
CA GLU A 61 -16.65 19.56 -9.67
C GLU A 61 -17.56 20.11 -8.57
N GLY A 62 -17.02 20.44 -7.40
CA GLY A 62 -17.75 21.14 -6.33
C GLY A 62 -18.25 22.52 -6.76
N ARG A 63 -17.46 23.27 -7.56
CA ARG A 63 -17.89 24.55 -8.14
C ARG A 63 -19.03 24.38 -9.15
N ARG A 64 -18.96 23.38 -10.03
CA ARG A 64 -20.04 23.06 -10.98
C ARG A 64 -21.37 22.78 -10.29
N GLN A 65 -21.35 22.12 -9.13
CA GLN A 65 -22.55 21.86 -8.35
C GLN A 65 -23.15 23.15 -7.75
N ILE A 66 -22.32 24.09 -7.31
CA ILE A 66 -22.77 25.40 -6.79
C ILE A 66 -23.41 26.22 -7.90
N ASP A 67 -22.75 26.32 -9.06
CA ASP A 67 -23.26 27.07 -10.22
C ASP A 67 -24.64 26.52 -10.66
N TRP A 68 -24.80 25.19 -10.66
CA TRP A 68 -26.08 24.56 -10.99
C TRP A 68 -27.18 24.85 -9.96
N ILE A 69 -26.85 24.84 -8.66
CA ILE A 69 -27.80 25.21 -7.59
C ILE A 69 -28.23 26.68 -7.72
N ASP A 70 -27.28 27.57 -8.03
CA ASP A 70 -27.56 28.99 -8.21
C ASP A 70 -28.43 29.25 -9.46
N GLU A 71 -28.20 28.52 -10.55
CA GLU A 71 -29.07 28.55 -11.72
C GLU A 71 -30.48 28.03 -11.41
N ALA A 72 -30.60 26.92 -10.70
CA ALA A 72 -31.90 26.37 -10.28
C ALA A 72 -32.69 27.33 -9.36
N ARG A 73 -31.99 28.18 -8.60
CA ARG A 73 -32.60 29.20 -7.74
C ARG A 73 -33.09 30.44 -8.52
N LYS A 74 -32.47 30.78 -9.65
CA LYS A 74 -32.89 31.92 -10.49
C LYS A 74 -34.26 31.72 -11.15
N GLY A 75 -34.72 30.48 -11.25
CA GLY A 75 -36.01 30.12 -11.86
C GLY A 75 -37.20 30.00 -10.90
N LYS A 76 -37.03 30.30 -9.60
CA LYS A 76 -38.17 30.38 -8.66
C LYS A 76 -38.68 31.82 -8.57
N PRO A 77 -40.01 32.05 -8.60
CA PRO A 77 -40.60 33.38 -8.45
C PRO A 77 -40.30 33.98 -7.06
#